data_AF-A0A0B7A952-F1
#
_entry.id   AF-A0A0B7A952-F1
#
_cell.length_a   1.000
_cell.length_b   1.000
_cell.length_c   1.000
_cell.angle_alpha   90.00
_cell.angle_beta   90.00
_cell.angle_gamma   90.00
#
_symmetry.space_group_name_H-M   'P 1'
#
loop_
_entity.id
_entity.type
_entity.pdbx_description
1 polymer ?
#
loop_
_entity_poly.entity_id
_entity_poly.type
_entity_poly.pdbx_seq_one_letter_code
_entity_poly.pdbx_strand_id
1 'polypeptide(L)'
;ARSHALIAQELAKLGHKVWVAVPSAMDRRKVESYSGVTTFRYSDFWEYTEDKAISQLEGTIRHAVISNTEPDWDWVWAFQDTFSEIYLQAMIEGKFTEYIRNVNPDLIVLDW
;
A
#
# COMPACT_ATOMS: atom_id res chain seq x y z
N ALA A 1 6.85 -3.84 -4.33
CA ALA A 1 6.01 -4.69 -5.19
C ALA A 1 6.43 -6.18 -5.28
N ARG A 2 7.11 -6.62 -6.35
CA ARG A 2 7.10 -8.05 -6.75
C ARG A 2 7.91 -9.01 -5.86
N SER A 3 8.98 -8.53 -5.23
CA SER A 3 9.86 -9.34 -4.35
C SER A 3 9.25 -9.61 -2.98
N HIS A 4 8.64 -8.62 -2.33
CA HIS A 4 8.05 -8.77 -1.00
C HIS A 4 6.89 -9.75 -0.99
N ALA A 5 6.06 -9.72 -2.02
CA ALA A 5 4.92 -10.61 -2.13
C ALA A 5 5.33 -12.07 -2.44
N LEU A 6 6.44 -12.28 -3.18
CA LEU A 6 7.02 -13.62 -3.37
C LEU A 6 7.56 -14.19 -2.06
N ILE A 7 8.27 -13.39 -1.27
CA ILE A 7 8.75 -13.78 0.07
C ILE A 7 7.57 -14.15 0.98
N ALA A 8 6.51 -13.35 0.95
CA ALA A 8 5.29 -13.63 1.71
C ALA A 8 4.65 -14.97 1.33
N GLN A 9 4.62 -15.30 0.04
CA GLN A 9 4.09 -16.57 -0.46
C GLN A 9 4.95 -17.77 -0.03
N GLU A 10 6.27 -17.66 -0.12
CA GLU A 10 7.15 -18.76 0.30
C GLU A 10 7.05 -19.02 1.81
N LEU A 11 6.95 -17.96 2.62
CA LEU A 11 6.72 -18.10 4.06
C LEU A 11 5.35 -18.71 4.37
N ALA A 12 4.30 -18.30 3.65
CA ALA A 12 2.97 -18.89 3.81
C ALA A 12 2.96 -20.40 3.48
N LYS A 13 3.69 -20.83 2.44
CA LYS A 13 3.83 -22.27 2.12
C LYS A 13 4.52 -23.08 3.23
N LEU A 14 5.36 -22.43 4.04
CA LEU A 14 6.00 -23.04 5.20
C LEU A 14 5.10 -23.07 6.45
N GLY A 15 3.86 -22.60 6.34
CA GLY A 15 2.87 -22.59 7.42
C GLY A 15 2.87 -21.31 8.26
N HIS A 16 3.65 -20.30 7.88
CA HIS A 16 3.62 -19.01 8.56
C HIS A 16 2.33 -18.26 8.25
N LYS A 17 1.80 -17.58 9.27
CA LYS A 17 0.65 -16.69 9.13
C LYS A 17 1.10 -15.35 8.57
N VAL A 18 1.17 -15.25 7.24
CA VAL A 18 1.67 -14.04 6.54
C VAL A 18 0.53 -13.18 6.02
N TRP A 19 0.69 -11.87 6.23
CA TRP A 19 -0.32 -10.86 5.97
C TRP A 19 0.27 -9.78 5.06
N VAL A 20 -0.41 -9.48 3.96
CA VAL A 20 0.04 -8.48 2.99
C VAL A 20 -1.00 -7.37 2.89
N ALA A 21 -0.56 -6.16 3.16
CA ALA A 21 -1.28 -4.94 2.89
C ALA A 21 -0.97 -4.50 1.46
N VAL A 22 -2.00 -4.25 0.65
CA VAL A 22 -1.85 -3.77 -0.73
C VAL A 22 -2.55 -2.43 -0.92
N PRO A 23 -1.99 -1.52 -1.76
CA PRO A 23 -2.67 -0.31 -2.16
C PRO A 23 -3.97 -0.64 -2.90
N SER A 24 -5.00 0.16 -2.67
CA SER A 24 -6.32 0.00 -3.30
C SER A 24 -6.23 0.12 -4.83
N ALA A 25 -5.26 0.89 -5.36
CA ALA A 25 -4.97 0.92 -6.80
C ALA A 25 -4.40 -0.39 -7.36
N MET A 26 -3.79 -1.22 -6.51
CA MET A 26 -3.27 -2.55 -6.87
C MET A 26 -4.30 -3.68 -6.67
N ASP A 27 -5.43 -3.39 -6.01
CA ASP A 27 -6.55 -4.30 -5.74
C ASP A 27 -7.03 -5.01 -7.02
N ARG A 28 -7.15 -4.26 -8.12
CA ARG A 28 -7.60 -4.79 -9.42
C ARG A 28 -6.67 -5.80 -10.07
N ARG A 29 -5.42 -5.95 -9.62
CA ARG A 29 -4.46 -6.84 -10.29
C ARG A 29 -4.18 -8.16 -9.57
N LYS A 30 -4.45 -8.33 -8.27
CA LYS A 30 -3.68 -9.33 -7.51
C LYS A 30 -4.24 -10.00 -6.26
N VAL A 31 -5.45 -9.72 -5.78
CA VAL A 31 -5.96 -10.40 -4.57
C VAL A 31 -6.02 -11.92 -4.74
N GLU A 32 -6.31 -12.40 -5.95
CA GLU A 32 -6.30 -13.84 -6.30
C GLU A 32 -4.89 -14.44 -6.51
N SER A 33 -3.84 -13.59 -6.57
CA SER A 33 -2.50 -14.02 -6.99
C SER A 33 -1.58 -14.44 -5.84
N TYR A 34 -2.04 -14.32 -4.58
CA TYR A 34 -1.24 -14.61 -3.38
C TYR A 34 -1.85 -15.75 -2.54
N SER A 35 -1.89 -16.95 -3.12
CA SER A 35 -2.38 -18.15 -2.42
C SER A 35 -1.68 -18.39 -1.08
N GLY A 36 -2.47 -18.66 -0.04
CA GLY A 36 -1.99 -18.90 1.33
C GLY A 36 -1.69 -17.64 2.15
N VAL A 37 -1.78 -16.45 1.55
CA VAL A 37 -1.53 -15.17 2.20
C VAL A 37 -2.84 -14.46 2.49
N THR A 38 -3.00 -13.90 3.69
CA THR A 38 -4.15 -13.03 3.96
C THR A 38 -3.87 -11.64 3.42
N THR A 39 -4.64 -11.21 2.43
CA THR A 39 -4.56 -9.88 1.86
C THR A 39 -5.61 -8.98 2.46
N PHE A 40 -5.24 -7.75 2.78
CA PHE A 40 -6.18 -6.73 3.22
C PHE A 40 -5.88 -5.42 2.50
N ARG A 41 -6.92 -4.61 2.32
CA ARG A 41 -6.75 -3.32 1.67
C ARG A 41 -6.41 -2.32 2.73
N TYR A 42 -5.40 -1.55 2.41
CA TYR A 42 -5.20 -0.20 2.83
C TYR A 42 -6.51 0.53 3.18
N SER A 43 -7.46 0.68 2.24
CA SER A 43 -8.77 1.31 2.52
C SER A 43 -9.67 0.61 3.55
N ASP A 44 -9.40 -0.62 3.98
CA ASP A 44 -10.19 -1.29 5.02
C ASP A 44 -9.89 -0.73 6.43
N PHE A 45 -8.78 0.00 6.59
CA PHE A 45 -8.31 0.50 7.88
C PHE A 45 -8.30 2.02 8.00
N TRP A 46 -8.70 2.75 6.96
CA TRP A 46 -8.72 4.21 6.96
C TRP A 46 -9.88 4.81 6.15
N GLU A 47 -10.29 6.01 6.54
CA GLU A 47 -11.33 6.77 5.83
C GLU A 47 -10.77 7.62 4.67
N TYR A 48 -9.44 7.77 4.58
CA TYR A 48 -8.83 8.58 3.53
C TYR A 48 -8.78 7.82 2.19
N THR A 49 -9.43 8.34 1.16
CA THR A 49 -9.45 7.70 -0.15
C THR A 49 -8.15 7.96 -0.90
N GLU A 50 -7.34 6.91 -1.04
CA GLU A 50 -6.14 6.86 -1.90
C GLU A 50 -6.38 7.45 -3.28
N ASP A 51 -7.55 7.18 -3.84
CA ASP A 51 -7.94 7.54 -5.20
C ASP A 51 -7.74 9.03 -5.49
N LYS A 52 -8.06 9.92 -4.53
CA LYS A 52 -7.93 11.36 -4.74
C LYS A 52 -6.46 11.79 -4.80
N ALA A 53 -5.64 11.19 -3.96
CA ALA A 53 -4.22 11.48 -3.88
C ALA A 53 -3.46 10.95 -5.09
N ILE A 54 -3.73 9.70 -5.47
CA ILE A 54 -3.17 9.08 -6.66
C ILE A 54 -3.58 9.86 -7.91
N SER A 55 -4.84 10.29 -8.01
CA SER A 55 -5.33 11.10 -9.14
C SER A 55 -4.60 12.45 -9.27
N GLN A 56 -4.26 13.10 -8.16
CA GLN A 56 -3.49 14.36 -8.19
C GLN A 56 -2.06 14.12 -8.65
N LEU A 57 -1.42 13.06 -8.14
CA LEU A 57 -0.06 12.68 -8.48
C LEU A 57 0.07 12.28 -9.96
N GLU A 58 -0.84 11.44 -10.45
CA GLU A 58 -0.97 11.08 -11.86
C GLU A 58 -1.26 12.31 -12.73
N GLY A 59 -2.11 13.23 -12.25
CA GLY A 59 -2.43 14.48 -12.94
C GLY A 59 -1.19 15.36 -13.17
N THR A 60 -0.36 15.55 -12.15
CA THR A 60 0.88 16.35 -12.22
C THR A 60 1.87 15.74 -13.21
N ILE A 61 2.10 14.42 -13.13
CA ILE A 61 3.01 13.72 -14.05
C ILE A 61 2.46 13.76 -15.48
N ARG A 62 1.16 13.48 -15.64
CA ARG A 62 0.51 13.45 -16.96
C ARG A 62 0.52 14.82 -17.63
N HIS A 63 0.31 15.89 -16.87
CA HIS A 63 0.38 17.25 -17.39
C HIS A 63 1.77 17.58 -17.92
N ALA A 64 2.82 17.26 -17.15
CA ALA A 64 4.20 17.47 -17.57
C ALA A 64 4.56 16.67 -18.84
N VAL A 65 4.13 15.40 -18.91
CA VAL A 65 4.33 14.56 -20.11
C VAL A 65 3.62 15.15 -21.33
N ILE A 66 2.36 15.60 -21.20
CA ILE A 66 1.60 16.20 -22.31
C ILE A 66 2.22 17.53 -22.76
N SER A 67 2.69 18.33 -21.81
CA SER A 67 3.28 19.64 -22.06
C SER A 67 4.74 19.57 -22.50
N ASN A 68 5.34 18.37 -22.55
CA ASN A 68 6.76 18.14 -22.83
C ASN A 68 7.68 18.96 -21.92
N THR A 69 7.32 19.02 -20.63
CA THR A 69 8.08 19.67 -19.56
C THR A 69 8.44 18.65 -18.49
N GLU A 70 9.33 19.01 -17.57
CA GLU A 70 9.58 18.18 -16.39
C GLU A 70 8.41 18.28 -15.39
N PRO A 71 8.05 17.18 -14.72
CA PRO A 71 7.16 17.23 -13.56
C PRO A 71 7.75 18.10 -12.45
N ASP A 72 6.88 18.70 -11.66
CA ASP A 72 7.28 19.31 -10.39
C ASP A 72 7.66 18.21 -9.40
N TRP A 73 8.92 17.78 -9.46
CA TRP A 73 9.44 16.68 -8.64
C TRP A 73 9.45 17.02 -7.16
N ASP A 74 9.67 18.28 -6.79
CA ASP A 74 9.65 18.71 -5.39
C ASP A 74 8.26 18.54 -4.79
N TRP A 75 7.21 18.92 -5.54
CA TRP A 75 5.84 18.66 -5.14
C TRP A 75 5.52 17.16 -5.09
N VAL A 76 5.96 16.38 -6.09
CA VAL A 76 5.73 14.92 -6.14
C VAL A 76 6.32 14.23 -4.92
N TRP A 77 7.57 14.55 -4.56
CA TRP A 77 8.25 13.95 -3.40
C TRP A 77 7.61 14.40 -2.10
N ALA A 78 7.35 15.70 -1.91
CA ALA A 78 6.69 16.20 -0.70
C ALA A 78 5.30 15.59 -0.50
N PHE A 79 4.55 15.40 -1.58
CA PHE A 79 3.24 14.76 -1.55
C PHE A 79 3.36 13.27 -1.16
N GLN A 80 4.33 12.56 -1.72
CA GLN A 80 4.58 11.15 -1.42
C GLN A 80 5.04 10.94 0.05
N ASP A 81 5.89 11.81 0.57
CA ASP A 81 6.35 11.78 1.96
C ASP A 81 5.17 12.02 2.92
N THR A 82 4.37 13.05 2.67
CA THR A 82 3.17 13.35 3.46
C THR A 82 2.20 12.16 3.49
N PHE A 83 2.01 11.51 2.34
CA PHE A 83 1.13 10.35 2.25
C PHE A 83 1.70 9.15 3.03
N SER A 84 3.00 8.92 2.94
CA SER A 84 3.71 7.88 3.69
C SER A 84 3.61 8.09 5.21
N GLU A 85 3.72 9.34 5.67
CA GLU A 85 3.55 9.71 7.07
C GLU A 85 2.12 9.50 7.57
N ILE A 86 1.11 9.93 6.80
CA ILE A 86 -0.30 9.66 7.12
C ILE A 86 -0.54 8.16 7.24
N TYR A 87 0.09 7.35 6.39
CA TYR A 87 0.02 5.89 6.50
C TYR A 87 0.67 5.34 7.74
N LEU A 88 1.90 5.73 8.02
CA LEU A 88 2.61 5.32 9.22
C LEU A 88 1.81 5.69 10.48
N GLN A 89 1.26 6.89 10.53
CA GLN A 89 0.47 7.37 11.66
C GLN A 89 -0.85 6.61 11.79
N ALA A 90 -1.58 6.38 10.69
CA ALA A 90 -2.80 5.57 10.69
C ALA A 90 -2.54 4.12 11.13
N MET A 91 -1.39 3.55 10.76
CA MET A 91 -0.99 2.22 11.22
C MET A 91 -0.76 2.21 12.73
N ILE A 92 -0.04 3.20 13.27
CA ILE A 92 0.33 3.30 14.68
C ILE A 92 -0.87 3.63 15.58
N GLU A 93 -1.75 4.53 15.14
CA GLU A 93 -2.81 5.12 15.97
C GLU A 93 -4.19 4.48 15.77
N GLY A 94 -4.38 3.71 14.69
CA GLY A 94 -5.70 3.25 14.26
C GLY A 94 -6.09 1.82 14.69
N LYS A 95 -7.32 1.45 14.27
CA LYS A 95 -7.88 0.08 14.35
C LYS A 95 -6.95 -0.98 13.76
N PHE A 96 -6.01 -0.58 12.88
CA PHE A 96 -4.99 -1.45 12.32
C PHE A 96 -4.08 -2.08 13.38
N THR A 97 -3.55 -1.29 14.32
CA THR A 97 -2.72 -1.84 15.41
C THR A 97 -3.53 -2.77 16.32
N GLU A 98 -4.77 -2.42 16.65
CA GLU A 98 -5.66 -3.28 17.43
C GLU A 98 -5.99 -4.59 16.69
N TYR A 99 -6.27 -4.50 15.41
CA TYR A 99 -6.51 -5.66 14.54
C TYR A 99 -5.27 -6.56 14.45
N ILE A 100 -4.08 -6.00 14.24
CA ILE A 100 -2.82 -6.76 14.25
C ILE A 100 -2.62 -7.48 15.59
N ARG A 101 -2.89 -6.83 16.72
CA ARG A 101 -2.76 -7.46 18.05
C ARG A 101 -3.72 -8.64 18.21
N ASN A 102 -4.95 -8.52 17.71
CA ASN A 102 -5.94 -9.59 17.80
C ASN A 102 -5.62 -10.77 16.87
N VAL A 103 -5.05 -10.48 15.71
CA VAL A 103 -4.76 -11.47 14.68
C VAL A 103 -3.38 -12.13 14.87
N ASN A 104 -2.41 -11.40 15.41
CA ASN A 104 -1.04 -11.82 15.71
C ASN A 104 -0.36 -12.56 14.53
N PRO A 105 -0.08 -11.88 13.40
CA PRO A 105 0.61 -12.48 12.26
C PRO A 105 2.11 -12.70 12.54
N ASP A 106 2.71 -13.69 11.89
CA ASP A 106 4.16 -13.94 11.96
C ASP A 106 4.96 -12.88 11.17
N LEU A 107 4.36 -12.34 10.11
CA LEU A 107 4.93 -11.30 9.26
C LEU A 107 3.84 -10.43 8.64
N ILE A 108 4.09 -9.12 8.63
CA ILE A 108 3.31 -8.13 7.90
C ILE A 108 4.17 -7.55 6.80
N VAL A 109 3.64 -7.59 5.58
CA VAL A 109 4.27 -7.00 4.41
C VAL A 109 3.42 -5.83 3.95
N LEU A 110 4.03 -4.66 3.90
CA LEU A 110 3.44 -3.45 3.32
C LEU A 110 3.96 -3.35 1.91
N ASP A 111 3.11 -3.62 0.92
CA ASP A 111 3.48 -3.40 -0.48
C ASP A 111 3.15 -1.95 -0.84
N TRP A 112 4.15 -1.23 -1.35
CA TRP A 112 4.06 0.13 -1.85
C TRP A 112 4.34 0.11 -3.35
#